data_AF-V9LFR8-F1
#
_entry.id   AF-V9LFR8-F1
#
_cell.length_a   1.000
_cell.length_b   1.000
_cell.length_c   1.000
_cell.angle_alpha   90.00
_cell.angle_beta   90.00
_cell.angle_gamma   90.00
#
_symmetry.space_group_name_H-M   'P 1'
#
loop_
_entity.id
_entity.type
_entity.pdbx_description
1 polymer ?
#
loop_
_entity_poly.entity_id
_entity_poly.type
_entity_poly.pdbx_seq_one_letter_code
_entity_poly.pdbx_strand_id
1 'polypeptide(L)'
;TTLFRSVQSVLNRLALEHFEGFPNLIKLTKSKIDEIRQKQEMVAEELLRIVFKMEKMVYTQDTMYSNKLNQTQDNWPKPQMSSDLNPERLLISVDADATAMSIHLLTYFQIASGRLADLIPMVVRFYLLQEAASEVQKEMLGFLHNKEGVEDLLLEEDIIAEKRMILQNRLERLVKARQILTRC
;
A
#
# COMPACT_ATOMS: atom_id res chain seq x y z
N THR A 1 -5.77 -0.55 8.33
CA THR A 1 -6.52 -1.83 8.35
C THR A 1 -7.37 -2.10 7.11
N THR A 2 -8.24 -1.19 6.62
CA THR A 2 -9.12 -1.47 5.45
C THR A 2 -8.37 -1.71 4.13
N LEU A 3 -7.35 -0.89 3.85
CA LEU A 3 -6.53 -1.03 2.63
C LEU A 3 -5.75 -2.35 2.59
N PHE A 4 -5.13 -2.73 3.71
CA PHE A 4 -4.37 -3.98 3.80
C PHE A 4 -5.25 -5.21 3.56
N ARG A 5 -6.51 -5.18 4.04
CA ARG A 5 -7.50 -6.22 3.75
C ARG A 5 -7.92 -6.25 2.29
N SER A 6 -8.05 -5.09 1.64
CA SER A 6 -8.40 -5.03 0.22
C SER A 6 -7.29 -5.61 -0.67
N VAL A 7 -6.01 -5.41 -0.32
CA VAL A 7 -4.93 -6.00 -1.11
C VAL A 7 -4.78 -7.49 -0.83
N GLN A 8 -4.95 -7.91 0.42
CA GLN A 8 -5.06 -9.32 0.78
C GLN A 8 -6.16 -10.03 -0.03
N SER A 9 -7.35 -9.44 -0.17
CA SER A 9 -8.44 -10.07 -0.94
C SER A 9 -8.12 -10.18 -2.43
N VAL A 10 -7.47 -9.17 -3.02
CA VAL A 10 -7.03 -9.22 -4.42
C VAL A 10 -5.97 -10.29 -4.64
N LEU A 11 -4.96 -10.38 -3.75
CA LEU A 11 -3.93 -11.42 -3.82
C LEU A 11 -4.51 -12.82 -3.62
N ASN A 12 -5.45 -12.97 -2.68
CA ASN A 12 -6.15 -14.24 -2.45
C ASN A 12 -7.00 -14.66 -3.63
N ARG A 13 -7.64 -13.71 -4.33
CA ARG A 13 -8.35 -14.00 -5.59
C ARG A 13 -7.37 -14.45 -6.67
N LEU A 14 -6.24 -13.76 -6.82
CA LEU A 14 -5.22 -14.13 -7.80
C LEU A 14 -4.68 -15.55 -7.53
N ALA A 15 -4.44 -15.90 -6.27
CA ALA A 15 -4.03 -17.25 -5.88
C ALA A 15 -5.09 -18.32 -6.23
N LEU A 16 -6.38 -18.01 -6.06
CA LEU A 16 -7.48 -18.90 -6.44
C LEU A 16 -7.55 -19.15 -7.96
N GLU A 17 -7.35 -18.09 -8.75
CA GLU A 17 -7.41 -18.18 -10.21
C GLU A 17 -6.21 -18.96 -10.80
N HIS A 18 -5.02 -18.85 -10.20
CA HIS A 18 -3.81 -19.47 -10.74
C HIS A 18 -3.56 -20.89 -10.22
N PHE A 19 -4.01 -21.21 -9.02
CA PHE A 19 -3.80 -22.52 -8.38
C PHE A 19 -5.07 -23.36 -8.32
N GLU A 20 -5.99 -23.12 -9.26
CA GLU A 20 -7.22 -23.90 -9.39
C GLU A 20 -6.90 -25.40 -9.47
N GLY A 21 -7.55 -26.18 -8.61
CA GLY A 21 -7.35 -27.62 -8.51
C GLY A 21 -6.22 -28.08 -7.58
N PHE A 22 -5.44 -27.17 -6.99
CA PHE A 22 -4.43 -27.50 -5.99
C PHE A 22 -4.81 -26.92 -4.61
N PRO A 23 -5.69 -27.59 -3.84
CA PRO A 23 -6.23 -27.05 -2.59
C PRO A 23 -5.17 -26.79 -1.52
N ASN A 24 -4.15 -27.65 -1.44
CA ASN A 24 -3.05 -27.51 -0.48
C ASN A 24 -2.19 -26.28 -0.78
N LEU A 25 -1.84 -26.07 -2.05
CA LEU A 25 -1.11 -24.89 -2.51
C LEU A 25 -1.89 -23.60 -2.27
N ILE A 26 -3.20 -23.58 -2.55
CA ILE A 26 -4.08 -22.43 -2.25
C ILE A 26 -4.06 -22.11 -0.76
N LYS A 27 -4.23 -23.12 0.10
CA LYS A 27 -4.27 -22.95 1.55
C LYS A 27 -2.96 -22.38 2.09
N LEU A 28 -1.83 -22.94 1.66
CA LEU A 28 -0.51 -22.46 2.04
C LEU A 28 -0.29 -21.01 1.57
N THR A 29 -0.62 -20.73 0.30
CA THR A 29 -0.46 -19.40 -0.30
C THR A 29 -1.26 -18.35 0.48
N LYS A 30 -2.51 -18.64 0.81
CA LYS A 30 -3.35 -17.74 1.61
C LYS A 30 -2.79 -17.50 3.01
N SER A 31 -2.35 -18.56 3.69
CA SER A 31 -1.70 -18.43 5.01
C SER A 31 -0.50 -17.50 4.95
N LYS A 32 0.33 -17.64 3.90
CA LYS A 32 1.54 -16.83 3.73
C LYS A 32 1.26 -15.39 3.34
N ILE A 33 0.29 -15.15 2.48
CA ILE A 33 -0.20 -13.80 2.19
C ILE A 33 -0.65 -13.12 3.49
N ASP A 34 -1.35 -13.84 4.36
CA ASP A 34 -1.85 -13.30 5.63
C ASP A 34 -0.71 -12.98 6.61
N GLU A 35 0.28 -13.87 6.74
CA GLU A 35 1.50 -13.66 7.54
C GLU A 35 2.29 -12.43 7.05
N ILE A 36 2.58 -12.37 5.74
CA ILE A 36 3.31 -11.25 5.12
C ILE A 36 2.56 -9.95 5.34
N ARG A 37 1.24 -9.94 5.11
CA ARG A 37 0.41 -8.76 5.33
C ARG A 37 0.53 -8.25 6.77
N GLN A 38 0.47 -9.13 7.77
CA GLN A 38 0.61 -8.73 9.18
C GLN A 38 1.98 -8.13 9.46
N LYS A 39 3.05 -8.73 8.95
CA LYS A 39 4.41 -8.22 9.08
C LYS A 39 4.56 -6.83 8.44
N GLN A 40 4.06 -6.66 7.22
CA GLN A 40 4.14 -5.38 6.51
C GLN A 40 3.25 -4.30 7.16
N GLU A 41 2.08 -4.66 7.68
CA GLU A 41 1.21 -3.72 8.42
C GLU A 41 1.91 -3.24 9.70
N MET A 42 2.57 -4.13 10.43
CA MET A 42 3.33 -3.77 11.63
C MET A 42 4.49 -2.82 11.34
N VAL A 43 5.31 -3.12 10.33
CA VAL A 43 6.45 -2.28 9.94
C VAL A 43 6.00 -0.91 9.44
N ALA A 44 4.94 -0.86 8.62
CA ALA A 44 4.38 0.40 8.15
C ALA A 44 3.84 1.24 9.32
N GLU A 45 3.16 0.62 10.28
CA GLU A 45 2.65 1.29 11.47
C GLU A 45 3.79 1.88 12.33
N GLU A 46 4.85 1.10 12.56
CA GLU A 46 6.02 1.56 13.31
C GLU A 46 6.68 2.76 12.63
N LEU A 47 6.88 2.70 11.31
CA LEU A 47 7.45 3.82 10.57
C LEU A 47 6.58 5.07 10.65
N LEU A 48 5.25 4.93 10.50
CA LEU A 48 4.32 6.06 10.63
C LEU A 48 4.37 6.67 12.04
N ARG A 49 4.47 5.84 13.09
CA ARG A 49 4.64 6.33 14.48
C ARG A 49 5.92 7.14 14.65
N ILE A 50 7.02 6.70 14.03
CA ILE A 50 8.30 7.43 14.04
C ILE A 50 8.14 8.76 13.30
N VAL A 51 7.52 8.77 12.12
CA VAL A 51 7.25 9.99 11.34
C VAL A 51 6.45 11.00 12.16
N PHE A 52 5.36 10.58 12.81
CA PHE A 52 4.58 11.47 13.68
C PHE A 52 5.38 11.97 14.89
N LYS A 53 6.28 11.14 15.44
CA LYS A 53 7.15 11.57 16.53
C LYS A 53 8.17 12.61 16.05
N MET A 54 8.71 12.46 14.85
CA MET A 54 9.64 13.42 14.25
C MET A 54 8.96 14.73 13.89
N GLU A 55 7.70 14.70 13.42
CA GLU A 55 6.95 15.91 13.06
C GLU A 55 6.68 16.86 14.24
N LYS A 56 6.76 16.33 15.48
CA LYS A 56 6.70 17.13 16.71
C LYS A 56 7.93 18.01 16.91
N MET A 57 9.07 17.66 16.30
CA MET A 57 10.23 18.53 16.26
C MET A 57 9.94 19.61 15.21
N VAL A 58 9.79 20.86 15.65
CA VAL A 58 9.59 21.99 14.74
C VAL A 58 10.84 22.17 13.90
N TYR A 59 10.79 21.69 12.65
CA TYR A 59 11.92 21.73 11.73
C TYR A 59 11.46 21.87 10.28
N THR A 60 12.08 22.81 9.57
CA THR A 60 11.94 23.00 8.13
C THR A 60 13.18 23.68 7.57
N GLN A 61 13.45 23.51 6.28
CA GLN A 61 14.56 24.18 5.61
C GLN A 61 14.20 25.64 5.30
N ASP A 62 15.15 26.55 5.45
CA ASP A 62 14.94 27.99 5.29
C ASP A 62 14.29 28.37 3.95
N THR A 63 14.76 27.78 2.85
CA THR A 63 14.22 28.04 1.51
C THR A 63 12.74 27.68 1.40
N MET A 64 12.37 26.54 1.97
CA MET A 64 11.01 26.01 1.98
C MET A 64 10.12 26.87 2.88
N TYR A 65 10.63 27.24 4.05
CA TYR A 65 9.96 28.12 5.00
C TYR A 65 9.71 29.51 4.45
N SER A 66 10.74 30.21 3.94
CA SER A 66 10.62 31.56 3.41
C SER A 66 9.63 31.63 2.24
N ASN A 67 9.70 30.66 1.33
CA ASN A 67 8.76 30.59 0.21
C ASN A 67 7.32 30.40 0.69
N LYS A 68 7.10 29.54 1.70
CA LYS A 68 5.76 29.29 2.21
C LYS A 68 5.24 30.45 3.06
N LEU A 69 6.11 31.10 3.83
CA LEU A 69 5.78 32.26 4.66
C LEU A 69 5.24 33.41 3.82
N ASN A 70 5.93 33.73 2.71
CA ASN A 70 5.49 34.76 1.78
C ASN A 70 4.08 34.45 1.24
N GLN A 71 3.83 33.20 0.84
CA GLN A 71 2.50 32.77 0.39
C GLN A 71 1.43 32.87 1.49
N THR A 72 1.78 32.52 2.74
CA THR A 72 0.84 32.60 3.87
C THR A 72 0.51 34.06 4.21
N GLN A 73 1.50 34.96 4.15
CA GLN A 73 1.31 36.39 4.38
C GLN A 73 0.47 37.06 3.30
N ASP A 74 0.69 36.72 2.02
CA ASP A 74 -0.09 37.27 0.90
C ASP A 74 -1.57 36.88 0.99
N ASN A 75 -1.85 35.67 1.47
CA ASN A 75 -3.20 35.14 1.65
C ASN A 75 -3.84 35.53 2.99
N TRP A 76 -3.11 36.21 3.88
CA TRP A 76 -3.66 36.63 5.17
C TRP A 76 -4.67 37.76 4.98
N PRO A 77 -5.88 37.68 5.58
CA PRO A 77 -6.87 38.73 5.43
C PRO A 77 -6.34 40.05 6.01
N LYS A 78 -6.05 41.00 5.12
CA LYS A 78 -5.68 42.36 5.50
C LYS A 78 -6.96 43.07 5.96
N PRO A 79 -6.95 43.77 7.11
CA PRO A 79 -8.11 44.54 7.53
C PRO A 79 -8.47 45.55 6.44
N GLN A 80 -9.74 45.61 6.05
CA GLN A 80 -10.25 46.65 5.15
C GLN A 80 -10.05 48.00 5.85
N MET A 81 -9.05 48.78 5.43
CA MET A 81 -8.88 50.15 5.89
C MET A 81 -10.02 51.00 5.34
N SER A 82 -11.02 51.30 6.16
CA SER A 82 -11.81 52.52 6.01
C SER A 82 -10.87 53.72 6.17
N SER A 83 -10.89 54.64 5.20
CA SER A 83 -9.89 55.67 4.92
C SER A 83 -9.63 56.74 6.00
N ASP A 84 -10.22 56.68 7.19
CA ASP A 84 -10.43 57.89 8.00
C ASP A 84 -9.78 57.89 9.39
N LEU A 85 -8.82 57.01 9.72
CA LEU A 85 -8.14 57.07 11.02
C LEU A 85 -6.62 57.00 10.91
N ASN A 86 -5.97 57.95 11.61
CA ASN A 86 -4.53 58.19 11.67
C ASN A 86 -3.71 56.90 11.88
N PRO A 87 -2.65 56.66 11.07
CA PRO A 87 -1.88 55.42 11.07
C PRO A 87 -0.95 55.22 12.29
N GLU A 88 -0.81 56.22 13.17
CA GLU A 88 0.22 56.22 14.23
C GLU A 88 -0.28 55.90 15.64
N ARG A 89 -1.58 55.59 15.83
CA ARG A 89 -2.11 55.33 17.18
C ARG A 89 -2.96 54.06 17.26
N LEU A 90 -2.38 53.08 17.98
CA LEU A 90 -3.06 52.13 18.89
C LEU A 90 -3.52 50.77 18.34
N LEU A 91 -2.60 49.96 17.80
CA LEU A 91 -2.68 48.50 17.97
C LEU A 91 -1.30 47.82 18.15
N ILE A 92 -0.28 48.59 18.51
CA ILE A 92 0.98 48.02 19.00
C ILE A 92 0.73 47.54 20.43
N SER A 93 0.76 46.22 20.66
CA SER A 93 1.62 45.62 21.70
C SER A 93 1.29 44.17 22.07
N VAL A 94 0.18 43.56 21.62
CA VAL A 94 -0.08 42.12 21.84
C VAL A 94 -0.73 41.45 20.63
N ASP A 95 -1.70 42.11 19.99
CA ASP A 95 -2.40 41.56 18.82
C ASP A 95 -1.53 41.49 17.55
N ALA A 96 -0.64 42.45 17.35
CA ALA A 96 0.30 42.43 16.21
C ALA A 96 1.31 41.28 16.34
N ASP A 97 1.82 41.02 17.55
CA ASP A 97 2.74 39.91 17.81
C ASP A 97 2.02 38.57 17.77
N ALA A 98 0.79 38.50 18.31
CA ALA A 98 -0.03 37.29 18.24
C ALA A 98 -0.43 36.94 16.80
N THR A 99 -0.74 37.94 15.97
CA THR A 99 -1.02 37.72 14.53
C THR A 99 0.23 37.32 13.77
N ALA A 100 1.38 37.93 14.02
CA ALA A 100 2.66 37.51 13.43
C ALA A 100 3.02 36.06 13.81
N MET A 101 2.89 35.69 15.09
CA MET A 101 3.08 34.31 15.54
C MET A 101 2.08 33.35 14.89
N SER A 102 0.82 33.76 14.73
CA SER A 102 -0.23 32.97 14.07
C SER A 102 0.12 32.67 12.61
N ILE A 103 0.68 33.65 11.88
CA ILE A 103 1.13 33.46 10.51
C ILE A 103 2.27 32.43 10.47
N HIS A 104 3.28 32.57 11.32
CA HIS A 104 4.40 31.61 11.37
C HIS A 104 3.95 30.18 11.72
N LEU A 105 3.05 30.05 12.68
CA LEU A 105 2.45 28.79 13.08
C LEU A 105 1.65 28.17 11.92
N LEU A 106 0.83 28.96 11.22
CA LEU A 106 0.06 28.52 10.06
C LEU A 106 0.99 28.09 8.92
N THR A 107 2.05 28.84 8.64
CA THR A 107 3.07 28.48 7.66
C THR A 107 3.66 27.11 8.00
N TYR A 108 4.07 26.88 9.25
CA TYR A 108 4.60 25.58 9.66
C TYR A 108 3.56 24.46 9.50
N PHE A 109 2.29 24.69 9.89
CA PHE A 109 1.24 23.69 9.72
C PHE A 109 0.96 23.35 8.26
N GLN A 110 1.02 24.33 7.35
CA GLN A 110 0.87 24.08 5.92
C GLN A 110 2.02 23.21 5.38
N ILE A 111 3.24 23.45 5.85
CA ILE A 111 4.44 22.66 5.51
C ILE A 111 4.29 21.23 6.02
N ALA A 112 3.99 21.08 7.30
CA ALA A 112 3.79 19.80 7.98
C ALA A 112 2.69 18.98 7.31
N SER A 113 1.55 19.62 7.04
CA SER A 113 0.42 19.00 6.35
C SER A 113 0.80 18.47 4.96
N GLY A 114 1.54 19.27 4.17
CA GLY A 114 2.06 18.83 2.88
C GLY A 114 2.97 17.61 2.99
N ARG A 115 3.93 17.62 3.90
CA ARG A 115 4.83 16.47 4.14
C ARG A 115 4.07 15.20 4.51
N LEU A 116 3.10 15.31 5.42
CA LEU A 116 2.28 14.17 5.84
C LEU A 116 1.39 13.66 4.70
N ALA A 117 0.85 14.58 3.87
CA ALA A 117 0.05 14.23 2.71
C ALA A 117 0.84 13.45 1.65
N ASP A 118 2.15 13.69 1.53
CA ASP A 118 3.03 12.92 0.64
C ASP A 118 3.53 11.63 1.27
N LEU A 119 4.02 11.71 2.51
CA LEU A 119 4.75 10.63 3.16
C LEU A 119 3.83 9.50 3.62
N ILE A 120 2.64 9.79 4.16
CA ILE A 120 1.73 8.76 4.65
C ILE A 120 1.30 7.83 3.50
N PRO A 121 0.78 8.33 2.35
CA PRO A 121 0.44 7.46 1.23
C PRO A 121 1.64 6.73 0.65
N MET A 122 2.82 7.37 0.61
CA MET A 122 4.05 6.74 0.12
C MET A 122 4.44 5.52 0.96
N VAL A 123 4.49 5.67 2.28
CA VAL A 123 4.81 4.58 3.22
C VAL A 123 3.79 3.45 3.10
N VAL A 124 2.50 3.79 3.12
CA VAL A 124 1.44 2.79 2.99
C VAL A 124 1.57 2.04 1.67
N ARG A 125 1.68 2.75 0.54
CA ARG A 125 1.79 2.13 -0.79
C ARG A 125 3.02 1.22 -0.91
N PHE A 126 4.16 1.67 -0.39
CA PHE A 126 5.41 0.93 -0.45
C PHE A 126 5.29 -0.42 0.28
N TYR A 127 4.89 -0.41 1.55
CA TYR A 127 4.81 -1.64 2.33
C TYR A 127 3.65 -2.56 1.92
N LEU A 128 2.49 -1.96 1.63
CA LEU A 128 1.26 -2.69 1.35
C LEU A 128 1.26 -3.35 -0.05
N LEU A 129 1.94 -2.75 -1.03
CA LEU A 129 2.00 -3.28 -2.40
C LEU A 129 3.38 -3.80 -2.75
N GLN A 130 4.41 -2.95 -2.71
CA GLN A 130 5.70 -3.26 -3.30
C GLN A 130 6.46 -4.31 -2.48
N GLU A 131 6.63 -4.07 -1.18
CA GLU A 131 7.29 -5.02 -0.28
C GLU A 131 6.46 -6.29 -0.09
N ALA A 132 5.15 -6.16 0.11
CA ALA A 132 4.26 -7.32 0.20
C ALA A 132 4.35 -8.22 -1.03
N ALA A 133 4.29 -7.66 -2.25
CA ALA A 133 4.41 -8.44 -3.48
C ALA A 133 5.80 -9.09 -3.63
N SER A 134 6.87 -8.36 -3.32
CA SER A 134 8.23 -8.90 -3.37
C SER A 134 8.41 -10.06 -2.40
N GLU A 135 7.91 -9.92 -1.17
CA GLU A 135 8.01 -10.97 -0.15
C GLU A 135 7.16 -12.19 -0.52
N VAL A 136 5.94 -11.99 -1.05
CA VAL A 136 5.10 -13.09 -1.55
C VAL A 136 5.83 -13.86 -2.63
N GLN A 137 6.44 -13.17 -3.60
CA GLN A 137 7.20 -13.83 -4.67
C GLN A 137 8.39 -14.63 -4.14
N LYS A 138 9.15 -14.08 -3.18
CA LYS A 138 10.27 -14.78 -2.55
C LYS A 138 9.82 -16.04 -1.81
N GLU A 139 8.75 -15.94 -1.01
CA GLU A 139 8.20 -17.09 -0.27
C GLU A 139 7.68 -18.17 -1.22
N MET A 140 6.97 -17.78 -2.30
CA MET A 140 6.51 -18.73 -3.31
C MET A 140 7.67 -19.48 -3.98
N LEU A 141 8.75 -18.76 -4.33
CA LEU A 141 9.97 -19.39 -4.87
C LEU A 141 10.66 -20.29 -3.82
N GLY A 142 10.62 -19.90 -2.55
CA GLY A 142 11.13 -20.70 -1.43
C GLY A 142 10.45 -22.06 -1.33
N PHE A 143 9.13 -22.15 -1.55
CA PHE A 143 8.41 -23.43 -1.52
C PHE A 143 8.87 -24.40 -2.60
N LEU A 144 9.25 -23.90 -3.77
CA LEU A 144 9.77 -24.75 -4.86
C LEU A 144 11.12 -25.37 -4.53
N HIS A 145 11.89 -24.76 -3.62
CA HIS A 145 13.21 -25.27 -3.24
C HIS A 145 13.12 -26.46 -2.26
N ASN A 146 12.06 -26.51 -1.46
CA ASN A 146 11.82 -27.58 -0.48
C ASN A 146 11.21 -28.82 -1.14
N LYS A 147 12.06 -29.63 -1.78
CA LYS A 147 11.67 -30.80 -2.58
C LYS A 147 10.72 -31.78 -1.88
N GLU A 148 10.83 -31.94 -0.56
CA GLU A 148 10.06 -32.93 0.20
C GLU A 148 8.58 -32.55 0.40
N GLY A 149 8.20 -31.27 0.21
CA GLY A 149 6.82 -30.82 0.39
C GLY A 149 6.10 -30.43 -0.91
N VAL A 150 6.81 -30.39 -2.05
CA VAL A 150 6.22 -29.93 -3.31
C VAL A 150 5.15 -30.91 -3.81
N GLU A 151 5.37 -32.22 -3.64
CA GLU A 151 4.40 -33.24 -4.07
C GLU A 151 3.07 -33.09 -3.33
N ASP A 152 3.10 -32.88 -2.02
CA ASP A 152 1.90 -32.65 -1.19
C ASP A 152 1.15 -31.37 -1.58
N LEU A 153 1.89 -30.32 -1.96
CA LEU A 153 1.29 -29.05 -2.40
C LEU A 153 0.62 -29.17 -3.77
N LEU A 154 1.17 -30.01 -4.65
CA LEU A 154 0.67 -30.26 -6.00
C LEU A 154 -0.33 -31.42 -6.08
N LEU A 155 -0.84 -31.89 -4.94
CA LEU A 155 -1.96 -32.83 -4.94
C LEU A 155 -3.19 -32.14 -5.51
N GLU A 156 -3.68 -32.69 -6.62
CA GLU A 156 -4.92 -32.27 -7.27
C GLU A 156 -6.13 -32.60 -6.39
N GLU A 157 -7.20 -31.80 -6.51
CA GLU A 157 -8.50 -32.16 -5.96
C GLU A 157 -9.05 -33.42 -6.65
N ASP A 158 -9.59 -34.37 -5.86
CA ASP A 158 -10.03 -35.69 -6.34
C ASP A 158 -10.98 -35.60 -7.56
N ILE A 159 -11.93 -34.66 -7.52
CA ILE A 159 -12.92 -34.47 -8.60
C ILE A 159 -12.24 -34.03 -9.90
N ILE A 160 -11.22 -33.17 -9.80
CA ILE A 160 -10.46 -32.67 -10.95
C ILE A 160 -9.54 -33.77 -11.48
N ALA A 161 -8.89 -34.52 -10.60
CA ALA A 161 -8.06 -35.67 -10.96
C ALA A 161 -8.89 -36.76 -11.68
N GLU A 162 -10.07 -37.09 -11.18
CA GLU A 162 -10.98 -38.06 -11.79
C GLU A 162 -11.44 -37.58 -13.18
N LYS A 163 -11.87 -36.32 -13.29
CA LYS A 163 -12.29 -35.72 -14.57
C LYS A 163 -11.14 -35.72 -15.58
N ARG A 164 -9.91 -35.40 -15.16
CA ARG A 164 -8.71 -35.44 -16.00
C ARG A 164 -8.45 -36.86 -16.50
N MET A 165 -8.51 -37.86 -15.62
CA MET A 165 -8.35 -39.27 -15.98
C MET A 165 -9.37 -39.73 -17.01
N ILE A 166 -10.66 -39.39 -16.83
CA ILE A 166 -11.73 -39.74 -17.78
C ILE A 166 -11.49 -39.12 -19.16
N LEU A 167 -11.10 -37.84 -19.21
CA LEU A 167 -10.82 -37.12 -20.45
C LEU A 167 -9.59 -37.69 -21.17
N GLN A 168 -8.52 -38.01 -20.44
CA GLN A 168 -7.33 -38.66 -20.99
C GLN A 168 -7.66 -40.02 -21.59
N ASN A 169 -8.40 -40.86 -20.87
CA ASN A 169 -8.85 -42.16 -21.37
C ASN A 169 -9.75 -42.04 -22.61
N ARG A 170 -10.59 -41.00 -22.69
CA ARG A 170 -11.41 -40.74 -23.88
C ARG A 170 -10.55 -40.28 -25.06
N LEU A 171 -9.59 -39.39 -24.82
CA LEU A 171 -8.66 -38.91 -25.84
C LEU A 171 -7.84 -40.07 -26.42
N GLU A 172 -7.29 -40.94 -25.59
CA GLU A 172 -6.54 -42.11 -26.04
C GLU A 172 -7.36 -43.02 -26.95
N ARG A 173 -8.62 -43.29 -26.59
CA ARG A 173 -9.54 -44.08 -27.43
C ARG A 173 -9.81 -43.41 -28.78
N LEU A 174 -10.01 -42.09 -28.78
CA LEU A 174 -10.22 -41.31 -30.01
C LEU A 174 -8.97 -41.29 -30.90
N VAL A 175 -7.78 -41.17 -30.30
CA VAL A 175 -6.50 -41.23 -31.04
C VAL A 175 -6.31 -42.60 -31.67
N LYS A 176 -6.58 -43.69 -30.95
CA LYS A 176 -6.53 -45.06 -31.48
C LYS A 176 -7.53 -45.24 -32.64
N ALA A 177 -8.77 -44.78 -32.47
CA ALA A 177 -9.77 -44.84 -33.53
C ALA A 177 -9.34 -44.07 -34.79
N ARG A 178 -8.79 -42.86 -34.62
CA ARG A 178 -8.24 -42.08 -35.73
C ARG A 178 -7.09 -42.80 -36.43
N GLN A 179 -6.17 -43.41 -35.69
CA GLN A 179 -5.06 -44.18 -36.27
C GLN A 179 -5.54 -45.35 -37.13
N ILE A 180 -6.61 -46.04 -36.70
CA ILE A 180 -7.25 -47.10 -37.48
C ILE A 180 -7.85 -46.53 -38.76
N LEU A 181 -8.60 -45.43 -38.67
CA LEU A 181 -9.22 -44.78 -39.84
C LEU A 181 -8.20 -44.27 -40.86
N THR A 182 -7.02 -43.84 -40.43
CA THR A 182 -5.93 -43.40 -41.32
C THR A 182 -5.07 -44.53 -41.88
N ARG A 183 -5.23 -45.76 -41.38
CA ARG A 183 -4.53 -46.96 -41.88
C ARG A 183 -5.36 -47.77 -42.87
N CYS A 184 -6.67 -47.52 -42.94
CA CYS A 184 -7.54 -47.97 -44.02
C CYS A 184 -7.42 -47.03 -45.22
#